data_AF-A0A453D867-F1
#
_entry.id   AF-A0A453D867-F1
#
_cell.length_a   1.000
_cell.length_b   1.000
_cell.length_c   1.000
_cell.angle_alpha   90.00
_cell.angle_beta   90.00
_cell.angle_gamma   90.00
#
_symmetry.space_group_name_H-M   'P 1'
#
loop_
_entity.id
_entity.type
_entity.pdbx_description
1 polymer ?
#
loop_
_entity_poly.entity_id
_entity_poly.type
_entity_poly.pdbx_seq_one_letter_code
_entity_poly.pdbx_strand_id
1 'polypeptide(L)'
;MERNIKASSGKCGIAVEPSYPTKTGENPPNPGPTPPSPAPPSSVCDSYNECPASTTCCCIYEYGKECFAWGCCPLEGATCCDDHYSCCPHNYPICNTQQGTCLAVIAQTIS
;
A
#
# COMPACT_ATOMS: atom_id res chain seq x y z
N MET A 1 38.83 10.24 -14.62
CA MET A 1 39.80 10.40 -13.50
C MET A 1 41.18 10.53 -14.10
N GLU A 2 41.48 11.71 -14.62
CA GLU A 2 42.70 11.93 -15.38
C GLU A 2 43.88 12.15 -14.42
N ARG A 3 44.90 11.30 -14.56
CA ARG A 3 46.18 11.41 -13.84
C ARG A 3 47.25 11.95 -14.79
N ASN A 4 48.16 12.78 -14.26
CA ASN A 4 49.28 13.43 -14.96
C ASN A 4 48.95 14.62 -15.87
N ILE A 5 48.07 15.52 -15.43
CA ILE A 5 47.91 16.83 -16.09
C ILE A 5 49.03 17.79 -15.66
N LYS A 6 49.76 18.33 -16.64
CA LYS A 6 50.87 19.28 -16.48
C LYS A 6 50.39 20.73 -16.23
N ALA A 7 49.27 20.89 -15.52
CA ALA A 7 48.70 22.19 -15.17
C ALA A 7 49.14 22.57 -13.75
N SER A 8 49.72 23.76 -13.57
CA SER A 8 50.18 24.27 -12.27
C SER A 8 49.04 24.76 -11.38
N SER A 9 47.84 24.94 -11.93
CA SER A 9 46.63 25.26 -11.17
C SER A 9 45.84 23.99 -10.86
N GLY A 10 45.71 23.69 -9.56
CA GLY A 10 44.77 22.67 -9.09
C GLY A 10 43.35 23.04 -9.51
N LYS A 11 42.53 22.05 -9.88
CA LYS A 11 41.11 22.26 -10.18
C LYS A 11 40.44 22.88 -8.95
N CYS A 12 40.10 24.16 -9.07
CA CYS A 12 39.54 24.99 -7.99
C CYS A 12 38.27 24.35 -7.42
N GLY A 13 38.13 24.38 -6.08
CA GLY A 13 36.85 24.04 -5.45
C GLY A 13 36.82 23.76 -3.95
N ILE A 14 37.88 24.03 -3.17
CA ILE A 14 37.90 23.63 -1.74
C ILE A 14 37.94 24.81 -0.76
N ALA A 15 38.08 26.06 -1.23
CA ALA A 15 38.27 27.23 -0.37
C ALA A 15 37.20 28.33 -0.57
N VAL A 16 35.97 27.94 -0.89
CA VAL A 16 34.85 28.89 -0.96
C VAL A 16 33.89 28.59 0.19
N GLU A 17 33.72 29.56 1.10
CA GLU A 17 32.74 29.42 2.17
C GLU A 17 31.32 29.36 1.57
N PRO A 18 30.46 28.45 2.03
CA PRO A 18 29.09 28.39 1.55
C PRO A 18 28.34 29.64 2.01
N SER A 19 27.88 30.46 1.07
CA SER A 19 26.97 31.57 1.34
C SER A 19 25.56 31.00 1.56
N TYR A 20 25.25 30.58 2.79
CA TYR A 20 23.88 30.22 3.15
C TYR A 20 23.05 31.49 3.39
N PRO A 21 21.79 31.55 2.92
CA PRO A 21 20.89 32.64 3.25
C PRO A 21 20.67 32.69 4.76
N THR A 22 20.88 33.87 5.36
CA THR A 22 20.47 34.10 6.75
C THR A 22 18.97 34.34 6.80
N LYS A 23 18.30 33.73 7.79
CA LYS A 23 16.85 33.84 7.99
C LYS A 23 16.49 35.29 8.33
N THR A 24 15.81 36.00 7.42
CA THR A 24 15.43 37.42 7.54
C THR A 24 14.04 37.67 8.14
N GLY A 25 13.33 36.63 8.57
CA GLY A 25 12.00 36.75 9.16
C GLY A 25 11.69 35.64 10.16
N GLU A 26 10.80 35.93 11.11
CA GLU A 26 10.32 34.91 12.05
C GLU A 26 9.56 33.80 11.30
N ASN A 27 9.63 32.58 11.82
CA ASN A 27 8.78 31.52 11.28
C ASN A 27 7.33 31.84 11.65
N PRO A 28 6.35 31.58 10.76
CA PRO A 28 4.95 31.63 11.16
C PRO A 28 4.72 30.73 12.39
N PRO A 29 3.79 31.12 13.28
CA PRO A 29 3.48 30.31 14.46
C PRO A 29 3.06 28.92 14.03
N ASN A 30 3.66 27.90 14.64
CA ASN A 30 3.29 26.50 14.42
C ASN A 30 1.79 26.34 14.75
N PRO A 31 0.92 25.92 13.81
CA PRO A 31 -0.51 25.76 14.05
C PRO A 31 -0.89 24.73 15.13
N GLY A 32 0.09 24.10 15.77
CA GLY A 32 -0.10 22.98 16.68
C GLY A 32 -0.34 21.69 15.90
N PRO A 33 -0.31 20.52 16.57
CA PRO A 33 -0.69 19.27 15.95
C PRO A 33 -2.16 19.34 15.54
N THR A 34 -2.43 19.20 14.24
CA THR A 34 -3.80 18.93 13.77
C THR A 34 -4.32 17.66 14.44
N PRO A 35 -5.59 17.61 14.86
CA PRO A 35 -6.20 16.39 15.36
C PRO A 35 -5.98 15.24 14.36
N PRO A 36 -5.66 14.02 14.81
CA PRO A 36 -5.60 12.88 13.91
C PRO A 36 -6.95 12.74 13.20
N SER A 37 -6.89 12.59 11.88
CA SER A 37 -8.07 12.31 11.07
C SER A 37 -8.81 11.10 11.66
N PRO A 38 -10.15 11.08 11.68
CA PRO A 38 -10.90 9.91 12.11
C PRO A 38 -10.36 8.67 11.41
N ALA A 39 -10.10 7.61 12.19
CA ALA A 39 -9.71 6.34 11.61
C ALA A 39 -10.81 5.92 10.62
N PRO A 40 -10.45 5.49 9.40
CA PRO A 40 -11.44 5.00 8.45
C PRO A 40 -12.15 3.77 9.05
N PRO A 41 -13.43 3.53 8.70
CA PRO A 41 -14.22 2.47 9.31
C PRO A 41 -13.57 1.11 9.08
N SER A 42 -13.36 0.34 10.16
CA SER A 42 -12.85 -1.03 10.07
C SER A 42 -13.88 -1.97 9.44
N SER A 43 -13.39 -3.00 8.76
CA SER A 43 -14.21 -4.06 8.18
C SER A 43 -14.38 -5.15 9.23
N VAL A 44 -15.57 -5.23 9.85
CA VAL A 44 -15.86 -6.23 10.87
C VAL A 44 -16.16 -7.56 10.20
N CYS A 45 -15.34 -8.58 10.47
CA CYS A 45 -15.50 -9.92 9.90
C CYS A 45 -16.43 -10.79 10.76
N ASP A 46 -16.25 -10.71 12.07
CA ASP A 46 -17.05 -11.40 13.08
C ASP A 46 -16.90 -10.67 14.44
N SER A 47 -17.59 -11.15 15.48
CA SER A 47 -17.59 -10.62 16.84
C SER A 47 -16.20 -10.46 17.47
N TYR A 48 -15.20 -11.20 16.98
CA TYR A 48 -13.83 -11.21 17.49
C TYR A 48 -12.77 -10.82 16.45
N ASN A 49 -13.15 -10.64 15.19
CA ASN A 49 -12.21 -10.42 14.10
C ASN A 49 -12.58 -9.16 13.32
N GLU A 50 -11.62 -8.24 13.23
CA GLU A 50 -11.74 -7.01 12.45
C GLU A 50 -10.52 -6.86 11.55
N CYS A 51 -10.78 -6.34 10.35
CA CYS A 51 -9.76 -5.99 9.38
C CYS A 51 -9.71 -4.46 9.19
N PRO A 52 -8.56 -3.90 8.80
CA PRO A 52 -8.43 -2.47 8.55
C PRO A 52 -9.39 -1.98 7.46
N ALA A 53 -9.59 -0.66 7.37
CA ALA A 53 -10.50 -0.10 6.38
C ALA A 53 -10.12 -0.49 4.94
N SER A 54 -11.13 -0.55 4.06
CA SER A 54 -11.00 -0.94 2.64
C SER A 54 -10.38 -2.32 2.42
N THR A 55 -10.58 -3.23 3.37
CA THR A 55 -10.21 -4.64 3.25
C THR A 55 -11.44 -5.55 3.29
N THR A 56 -11.31 -6.71 2.68
CA THR A 56 -12.37 -7.74 2.67
C THR A 56 -11.99 -8.90 3.59
N CYS A 57 -12.94 -9.30 4.42
CA CYS A 57 -12.81 -10.45 5.30
C CYS A 57 -12.95 -11.75 4.52
N CYS A 58 -11.91 -12.59 4.56
CA CYS A 58 -11.90 -13.90 3.94
C CYS A 58 -11.80 -15.00 4.99
N CYS A 59 -12.61 -16.04 4.86
CA CYS A 59 -12.48 -17.19 5.74
C CYS A 59 -11.26 -18.02 5.35
N ILE A 60 -10.25 -18.10 6.22
CA ILE A 60 -9.04 -18.88 5.96
C ILE A 60 -9.15 -20.31 6.50
N TYR A 61 -10.02 -20.52 7.49
CA TYR A 61 -10.27 -21.83 8.08
C TYR A 61 -11.75 -22.00 8.39
N GLU A 62 -12.45 -22.67 7.46
CA GLU A 62 -13.86 -23.02 7.61
C GLU A 62 -14.00 -24.38 8.29
N TYR A 63 -14.90 -24.47 9.27
CA TYR A 63 -15.31 -25.74 9.85
C TYR A 63 -16.84 -25.77 9.94
N GLY A 64 -17.46 -26.62 9.13
CA GLY A 64 -18.91 -26.72 9.03
C GLY A 64 -19.50 -25.50 8.32
N LYS A 65 -20.17 -24.62 9.07
CA LYS A 65 -20.76 -23.36 8.57
C LYS A 65 -20.19 -22.13 9.25
N GLU A 66 -19.18 -22.33 10.09
CA GLU A 66 -18.56 -21.28 10.87
C GLU A 66 -17.11 -21.11 10.43
N CYS A 67 -16.69 -19.85 10.39
CA CYS A 67 -15.32 -19.51 10.11
C CYS A 67 -14.52 -19.40 11.40
N PHE A 68 -13.53 -20.25 11.57
CA PHE A 68 -12.70 -20.30 12.79
C PHE A 68 -11.53 -19.32 12.73
N ALA A 69 -11.10 -18.94 11.53
CA ALA A 69 -10.05 -17.96 11.35
C ALA A 69 -10.29 -17.12 10.10
N TRP A 70 -10.00 -15.82 10.21
CA TRP A 70 -10.21 -14.83 9.16
C TRP A 70 -8.88 -14.27 8.66
N GLY A 71 -8.81 -13.99 7.37
CA GLY A 71 -7.75 -13.25 6.72
C GLY A 71 -8.28 -11.95 6.14
N CYS A 72 -7.43 -10.92 6.09
CA CYS A 72 -7.77 -9.62 5.53
C CYS A 72 -7.22 -9.50 4.11
N CYS A 73 -8.09 -9.50 3.12
CA CYS A 73 -7.71 -9.17 1.75
C CYS A 73 -7.61 -7.65 1.58
N PRO A 74 -6.49 -7.09 1.08
CA PRO A 74 -6.31 -5.63 0.95
C PRO A 74 -7.18 -4.97 -0.13
N LEU A 75 -7.96 -5.77 -0.86
CA LEU A 75 -8.88 -5.31 -1.89
C LEU A 75 -10.28 -5.16 -1.30
N GLU A 76 -10.92 -4.03 -1.57
CA GLU A 76 -12.31 -3.79 -1.17
C GLU A 76 -13.29 -4.56 -2.08
N GLY A 77 -14.29 -5.22 -1.49
CA GLY A 77 -15.27 -6.01 -2.24
C GLY A 77 -14.68 -7.20 -2.99
N ALA A 78 -13.60 -7.78 -2.47
CA ALA A 78 -12.92 -8.89 -3.11
C ALA A 78 -13.65 -10.22 -2.92
N THR A 79 -13.54 -11.11 -3.89
CA THR A 79 -13.97 -12.50 -3.76
C THR A 79 -12.86 -13.32 -3.14
N CYS A 80 -13.17 -14.05 -2.07
CA CYS A 80 -12.26 -15.00 -1.46
C CYS A 80 -12.26 -16.31 -2.25
N CYS A 81 -11.08 -16.81 -2.59
CA CYS A 81 -10.94 -18.05 -3.34
C CYS A 81 -11.00 -19.28 -2.40
N ASP A 82 -11.36 -20.45 -2.96
CA ASP A 82 -11.42 -21.72 -2.22
C ASP A 82 -10.06 -22.21 -1.70
N ASP A 83 -8.96 -21.60 -2.15
CA ASP A 83 -7.64 -21.88 -1.59
C ASP A 83 -7.44 -21.22 -0.23
N HIS A 84 -8.40 -20.43 0.26
CA HIS A 84 -8.42 -19.79 1.57
C HIS A 84 -7.26 -18.80 1.82
N TYR A 85 -6.43 -18.52 0.81
CA TYR A 85 -5.29 -17.61 0.91
C TYR A 85 -5.31 -16.53 -0.17
N SER A 86 -5.94 -16.81 -1.32
CA SER A 86 -6.03 -15.85 -2.41
C SER A 86 -7.37 -15.11 -2.38
N CYS A 87 -7.32 -13.87 -2.84
CA CYS A 87 -8.50 -13.08 -3.09
C CYS A 87 -8.40 -12.37 -4.43
N CYS A 88 -9.54 -12.23 -5.09
CA CYS A 88 -9.65 -11.61 -6.40
C CYS A 88 -10.47 -10.33 -6.32
N PRO A 89 -10.11 -9.27 -7.06
CA PRO A 89 -10.87 -8.03 -7.08
C PRO A 89 -12.26 -8.26 -7.67
N HIS A 90 -13.22 -7.41 -7.29
CA HIS A 90 -14.61 -7.47 -7.78
C HIS A 90 -14.74 -7.55 -9.32
N ASN A 91 -13.84 -6.91 -10.07
CA ASN A 91 -13.85 -6.92 -11.54
C ASN A 91 -13.40 -8.26 -12.15
N TYR A 92 -12.71 -9.10 -11.38
CA TYR A 92 -12.19 -10.40 -11.81
C TYR A 92 -12.59 -11.48 -10.79
N PRO A 93 -13.88 -11.77 -10.59
CA PRO A 93 -14.33 -12.58 -9.46
C PRO A 93 -14.04 -14.08 -9.60
N ILE A 94 -13.58 -14.54 -10.77
CA ILE A 94 -13.31 -15.97 -11.00
C ILE A 94 -11.88 -16.30 -10.59
N CYS A 95 -11.73 -17.08 -9.53
CA CYS A 95 -10.44 -17.56 -9.06
C CYS A 95 -9.92 -18.72 -9.94
N ASN A 96 -8.72 -18.58 -10.47
CA ASN A 96 -7.94 -19.67 -11.05
C ASN A 96 -6.77 -19.98 -10.11
N THR A 97 -7.05 -20.80 -9.09
CA THR A 97 -6.09 -21.17 -8.04
C THR A 97 -4.91 -21.99 -8.58
N GLN A 98 -5.10 -22.75 -9.66
CA GLN A 98 -4.01 -23.52 -10.30
C GLN A 98 -2.94 -22.63 -10.94
N GLN A 99 -3.35 -21.49 -11.51
CA GLN A 99 -2.45 -20.54 -12.14
C GLN A 99 -2.14 -19.31 -11.27
N GLY A 100 -2.81 -19.17 -10.13
CA GLY A 100 -2.72 -17.98 -9.28
C GLY A 100 -3.24 -16.71 -9.97
N THR A 101 -4.27 -16.83 -10.82
CA THR A 101 -4.82 -15.70 -11.58
C THR A 101 -6.30 -15.47 -11.29
N CYS A 102 -6.75 -14.23 -11.50
CA CYS A 102 -8.14 -13.85 -11.39
C CYS A 102 -8.69 -13.55 -12.79
N LEU A 103 -9.80 -14.18 -13.15
CA LEU A 103 -10.43 -14.04 -14.45
C LEU A 103 -11.71 -13.21 -14.33
N ALA A 104 -11.96 -12.37 -15.32
CA ALA A 104 -13.24 -11.67 -15.44
C ALA A 104 -14.32 -12.66 -15.85
N VAL A 105 -15.55 -12.43 -15.40
CA VAL A 105 -16.70 -13.03 -16.07
C VAL A 105 -16.72 -12.40 -17.46
N ILE A 106 -16.22 -13.11 -18.47
CA ILE A 106 -16.50 -12.75 -19.85
C ILE A 106 -18.01 -12.90 -19.95
N ALA A 107 -18.74 -11.78 -19.92
CA ALA A 107 -20.17 -11.80 -20.21
C ALA A 107 -20.30 -12.51 -21.55
N GLN A 108 -20.76 -13.76 -21.50
CA GLN A 108 -20.95 -14.55 -22.71
C GLN A 108 -22.03 -13.81 -23.49
N THR A 109 -21.60 -13.02 -24.47
CA THR A 109 -22.42 -12.70 -25.63
C THR A 109 -22.68 -14.03 -26.31
N ILE A 110 -23.72 -14.72 -25.86
CA ILE A 110 -24.35 -15.78 -26.61
C ILE A 110 -24.86 -15.09 -27.89
N SER A 111 -24.23 -15.44 -29.02
CA SER A 111 -24.60 -15.01 -30.37
C SER A 111 -26.06 -15.32 -30.70
#